data_AF-A0A525J3X6-F1
#
_entry.id   AF-A0A525J3X6-F1
#
_cell.length_a   1.000
_cell.length_b   1.000
_cell.length_c   1.000
_cell.angle_alpha   90.00
_cell.angle_beta   90.00
_cell.angle_gamma   90.00
#
_symmetry.space_group_name_H-M   'P 1'
#
loop_
_entity.id
_entity.type
_entity.pdbx_description
1 polymer ?
#
loop_
_entity_poly.entity_id
_entity_poly.type
_entity_poly.pdbx_seq_one_letter_code
_entity_poly.pdbx_strand_id
1 'polypeptide(L)' 'MNFRILGAVVAALAIGAAFTIAAPKSADALPAYAASTGKACGACHQNPAGGGPRNAFGDAFAANGHKLPGKK' A
#
# COMPACT_ATOMS: atom_id res chain seq x y z
N MET A 1 -27.40 -16.86 -31.17
CA MET A 1 -26.36 -16.31 -30.27
C MET A 1 -25.05 -16.26 -31.05
N ASN A 2 -24.56 -15.08 -31.42
CA ASN A 2 -23.41 -14.97 -32.33
C ASN A 2 -22.10 -15.26 -31.57
N PHE A 3 -21.39 -16.32 -31.95
CA PHE A 3 -20.11 -16.74 -31.33
C PHE A 3 -19.07 -15.61 -31.25
N ARG A 4 -19.14 -14.65 -32.17
CA ARG A 4 -18.31 -13.43 -32.16
C ARG A 4 -18.58 -12.50 -30.98
N ILE A 5 -19.84 -12.39 -30.56
CA ILE A 5 -20.25 -11.57 -29.41
C ILE A 5 -19.83 -12.27 -28.12
N LEU A 6 -19.96 -13.60 -28.05
CA LEU A 6 -19.55 -14.37 -26.88
C LEU A 6 -18.03 -14.32 -26.66
N GLY A 7 -17.23 -14.41 -27.73
CA GLY A 7 -15.77 -14.28 -27.66
C GLY A 7 -15.31 -12.88 -27.22
N ALA A 8 -15.97 -11.82 -27.69
CA ALA A 8 -15.65 -10.45 -27.30
C ALA A 8 -15.93 -10.17 -25.82
N VAL A 9 -17.02 -10.72 -25.27
CA VAL A 9 -17.37 -10.57 -23.84
C VAL A 9 -16.35 -11.29 -22.95
N VAL A 10 -15.93 -12.51 -23.32
CA VAL A 10 -14.92 -13.27 -22.56
C VAL A 10 -13.57 -12.54 -22.57
N ALA A 11 -13.16 -11.99 -23.72
CA ALA A 11 -11.92 -11.22 -23.82
C ALA A 11 -11.96 -9.95 -22.96
N ALA A 12 -13.07 -9.21 -22.98
CA ALA A 12 -13.24 -8.01 -22.17
C ALA A 12 -13.20 -8.31 -20.66
N LEU A 13 -13.81 -9.43 -20.24
CA LEU A 13 -13.77 -9.89 -18.84
C LEU A 13 -12.35 -10.29 -18.41
N ALA A 14 -11.61 -11.00 -19.27
CA ALA A 14 -10.25 -11.41 -18.98
C ALA A 14 -9.30 -10.20 -18.84
N ILE A 15 -9.44 -9.20 -19.71
CA ILE A 15 -8.65 -7.96 -19.64
C ILE A 15 -9.02 -7.17 -18.38
N GLY A 16 -10.32 -7.00 -18.09
CA GLY A 16 -10.77 -6.31 -16.88
C GLY A 16 -10.27 -6.98 -15.58
N ALA A 17 -10.26 -8.31 -15.53
CA ALA A 17 -9.73 -9.07 -14.40
C ALA A 17 -8.20 -8.93 -14.24
N ALA A 18 -7.45 -8.84 -15.33
CA ALA A 18 -6.00 -8.63 -15.26
C ALA A 18 -5.63 -7.27 -14.62
N PHE A 19 -6.42 -6.23 -14.87
CA PHE A 19 -6.20 -4.90 -14.29
C PHE A 19 -6.42 -4.84 -12.78
N THR A 20 -7.30 -5.66 -12.20
CA THR A 20 -7.53 -5.67 -10.74
C THR A 20 -6.43 -6.38 -9.96
N ILE A 21 -5.74 -7.34 -10.57
CA ILE A 21 -4.65 -8.11 -9.93
C ILE A 21 -3.34 -7.30 -9.91
N ALA A 22 -3.11 -6.51 -10.97
CA ALA A 22 -1.92 -5.67 -11.14
C ALA A 22 -2.00 -4.32 -10.41
N ALA A 23 -3.14 -3.98 -9.81
CA ALA A 23 -3.25 -2.76 -9.02
C ALA A 23 -2.26 -2.81 -7.83
N PRO A 24 -1.44 -1.76 -7.63
CA PRO A 24 -0.57 -1.67 -6.48
C PRO A 24 -1.45 -1.69 -5.23
N LYS A 25 -1.34 -2.77 -4.47
CA LYS A 25 -1.97 -2.88 -3.16
C LYS A 25 -1.29 -1.83 -2.31
N SER A 26 -2.02 -0.81 -1.86
CA SER A 26 -1.51 0.10 -0.85
C SER A 26 -0.93 -0.76 0.26
N ALA A 27 0.38 -0.68 0.47
CA ALA A 27 0.99 -1.29 1.63
C ALA A 27 0.42 -0.48 2.80
N ASP A 28 -0.70 -0.94 3.35
CA ASP A 28 -1.19 -0.56 4.66
C ASP A 28 -0.01 -0.78 5.60
N ALA A 29 0.80 0.26 5.80
CA ALA A 29 1.58 0.38 7.01
C ALA A 29 0.51 0.30 8.09
N LEU A 30 0.33 -0.90 8.67
CA LEU A 30 -0.90 -1.31 9.34
C LEU A 30 -1.42 -0.12 10.15
N PRO A 31 -2.71 0.26 10.07
CA PRO A 31 -3.30 1.30 10.90
C PRO A 31 -2.88 1.21 12.38
N ALA A 32 -2.51 0.01 12.85
CA ALA A 32 -1.82 -0.27 14.10
C ALA A 32 -0.58 0.61 14.41
N TYR A 33 0.26 0.98 13.46
CA TYR A 33 1.42 1.86 13.71
C TYR A 33 1.01 3.32 13.90
N ALA A 34 0.11 3.84 13.07
CA ALA A 34 -0.46 5.16 13.28
C ALA A 34 -1.21 5.22 14.63
N ALA A 35 -1.95 4.17 14.99
CA ALA A 35 -2.65 4.04 16.26
C ALA A 35 -1.69 3.93 17.46
N SER A 36 -0.63 3.13 17.38
CA SER A 36 0.32 2.92 18.48
C SER A 36 1.29 4.10 18.68
N THR A 37 1.67 4.79 17.60
CA THR A 37 2.64 5.89 17.67
C THR A 37 1.99 7.27 17.72
N GLY A 38 0.73 7.39 17.31
CA GLY A 38 0.02 8.66 17.14
C GLY A 38 0.60 9.54 16.02
N LYS A 39 1.44 8.99 15.12
CA LYS A 39 2.09 9.74 14.04
C LYS A 39 1.35 9.57 12.72
N ALA A 40 1.33 10.64 11.92
CA ALA A 40 0.89 10.57 10.53
C ALA A 40 1.85 9.72 9.69
N CYS A 41 1.33 9.12 8.61
CA CYS A 41 2.11 8.22 7.74
C CYS A 41 3.39 8.88 7.18
N GLY A 42 3.31 10.19 6.84
CA GLY A 42 4.45 10.98 6.38
C GLY A 42 5.57 11.16 7.40
N ALA A 43 5.37 10.80 8.67
CA ALA A 43 6.46 10.77 9.64
C ALA A 43 7.48 9.68 9.30
N CYS A 44 7.03 8.53 8.78
CA CYS A 44 7.88 7.37 8.47
C CYS A 44 8.08 7.15 6.97
N HIS A 45 7.17 7.64 6.12
CA HIS A 45 7.19 7.40 4.68
C HIS A 45 7.50 8.67 3.90
N GLN A 46 8.15 8.50 2.74
CA GLN A 46 8.35 9.59 1.79
C GLN A 46 7.02 10.06 1.19
N ASN A 47 6.08 9.13 0.99
CA ASN A 47 4.70 9.45 0.62
C ASN A 47 3.88 9.79 1.88
N PRO A 48 3.32 11.01 2.01
CA PRO A 48 2.47 11.37 3.14
C PRO A 48 1.20 10.53 3.27
N ALA A 49 0.70 9.95 2.16
CA ALA A 49 -0.42 9.01 2.19
C ALA A 49 -0.03 7.63 2.75
N GLY A 50 1.25 7.38 3.03
CA GLY A 50 1.78 6.10 3.49
C GLY A 50 2.19 5.16 2.34
N GLY A 51 2.77 4.02 2.73
CA GLY A 51 3.29 3.04 1.79
C GLY A 51 4.52 3.53 1.01
N GLY A 52 5.05 2.67 0.14
CA GLY A 52 6.28 2.95 -0.59
C GLY A 52 7.51 3.08 0.33
N PRO A 53 8.61 3.67 -0.17
CA PRO A 53 9.85 3.79 0.59
C PRO A 53 9.66 4.58 1.89
N ARG A 54 10.36 4.10 2.92
CA ARG A 54 10.49 4.82 4.19
C ARG A 54 11.47 5.98 4.02
N ASN A 55 11.34 6.98 4.88
CA ASN A 55 12.33 8.03 5.04
C ASN A 55 13.36 7.62 6.11
N ALA A 56 14.38 8.44 6.33
CA ALA A 56 15.42 8.14 7.32
C ALA A 56 14.88 7.88 8.74
N PHE A 57 13.81 8.58 9.14
CA PHE A 57 13.14 8.32 10.43
C PHE A 57 12.44 6.96 10.43
N GLY A 58 11.72 6.64 9.36
CA GLY A 58 11.04 5.36 9.21
C GLY A 58 12.00 4.19 9.26
N ASP A 59 13.17 4.31 8.62
CA ASP A 59 14.23 3.29 8.64
C ASP A 59 14.85 3.15 10.03
N ALA A 60 15.16 4.27 10.70
CA ALA A 60 15.66 4.26 12.07
C ALA A 60 14.64 3.66 13.05
N PHE A 61 13.34 3.96 12.88
CA PHE A 61 12.27 3.37 13.68
C PHE A 61 12.15 1.86 13.49
N ALA A 62 12.32 1.37 12.25
CA ALA A 62 12.38 -0.07 11.97
C ALA A 62 13.59 -0.72 12.64
N ALA A 63 14.78 -0.12 12.47
CA ALA A 63 16.03 -0.61 13.05
C ALA A 63 16.01 -0.63 14.59
N ASN A 64 15.27 0.29 15.20
CA ASN A 64 15.08 0.37 16.65
C ASN A 64 13.96 -0.54 17.19
N GLY A 65 13.52 -1.54 16.41
CA GLY A 65 12.47 -2.47 16.83
C GLY A 65 11.11 -1.80 17.06
N HIS A 66 10.78 -0.79 16.27
CA HIS A 66 9.52 -0.04 16.33
C HIS A 66 9.29 0.70 17.66
N LYS A 67 10.36 1.12 18.33
CA LYS A 67 10.28 1.99 19.50
C LYS A 67 10.45 3.44 19.08
N LEU A 68 9.51 4.28 19.51
CA LEU A 68 9.67 5.72 19.36
C LEU A 68 10.86 6.19 20.19
N PRO A 69 11.70 7.10 19.68
CA PRO A 69 12.71 7.75 20.51
C PRO A 69 11.98 8.45 21.65
N GLY A 70 12.31 8.09 22.89
CA GLY A 70 11.71 8.68 24.08
C GLY A 70 11.91 10.19 24.11
N LYS A 71 10.90 10.93 24.57
CA LYS A 71 11.09 12.34 24.91
C LYS A 71 12.13 12.40 26.03
N LYS A 72 13.17 13.21 25.84
CA LYS A 72 14.07 13.62 26.92
C LYS A 72 13.31 14.56 27.85
#